data_AF-A0A2D4HAB9-F1
#
_entry.id   AF-A0A2D4HAB9-F1
#
_cell.length_a   1.000
_cell.length_b   1.000
_cell.length_c   1.000
_cell.angle_alpha   90.00
_cell.angle_beta   90.00
_cell.angle_gamma   90.00
#
_symmetry.space_group_name_H-M   'P 1'
#
loop_
_entity.id
_entity.type
_entity.pdbx_description
1 polymer ?
#
loop_
_entity_poly.entity_id
_entity_poly.type
_entity_poly.pdbx_seq_one_letter_code
_entity_poly.pdbx_strand_id
1 'polypeptide(L)'
;MSSLPKYPLGKQIRELHCACLERSVWEREEYESAMQLVRMLAKDELVAILEKCVDILISSSAKCLRTALEKLERYVHLLNNLEEASGDQEKSISSLEDLQKKTDLYHLQKTLLEMKESRRVKKLTTFEMLRFEIVDFIDGLVRNYLAPAEMQTLHEVMYFSAANTLREHLNATPRAALHTALNNPYFYLKDDALKCGAESISGAAPDICIAYKLHLECGRLINLVDWLEAFSTVVTAAGNT
;
A
#
# COMPACT_ATOMS: atom_id res chain seq x y z
N MET A 1 4.56 -3.21 18.74
CA MET A 1 5.65 -3.66 17.85
C MET A 1 5.07 -4.70 16.92
N SER A 2 5.31 -4.56 15.62
CA SER A 2 4.66 -5.34 14.57
C SER A 2 4.90 -6.84 14.73
N SER A 3 3.81 -7.61 14.87
CA SER A 3 3.85 -9.05 15.19
C SER A 3 4.00 -9.96 13.95
N LEU A 4 3.81 -9.43 12.74
CA LEU A 4 3.84 -10.20 11.50
C LEU A 4 5.21 -10.12 10.83
N PRO A 5 5.76 -11.25 10.34
CA PRO A 5 6.98 -11.26 9.54
C PRO A 5 6.75 -10.56 8.19
N LYS A 6 7.81 -10.03 7.59
CA LYS A 6 7.81 -9.29 6.30
C LYS A 6 7.10 -7.93 6.27
N TYR A 7 6.36 -7.55 7.32
CA TYR A 7 5.75 -6.22 7.48
C TYR A 7 5.02 -5.68 6.23
N PRO A 8 4.08 -6.45 5.64
CA PRO A 8 3.46 -6.09 4.36
C PRO A 8 2.68 -4.76 4.42
N LEU A 9 2.15 -4.39 5.58
CA LEU A 9 1.38 -3.15 5.79
C LEU A 9 2.18 -2.05 6.50
N GLY A 10 3.51 -2.19 6.57
CA GLY A 10 4.39 -1.27 7.26
C GLY A 10 4.77 -1.71 8.69
N LYS A 11 5.83 -1.11 9.22
CA LYS A 11 6.35 -1.35 10.58
C LYS A 11 5.76 -0.37 11.59
N GLN A 12 5.44 0.83 11.14
CA GLN A 12 5.03 1.92 11.99
C GLN A 12 3.54 2.24 11.81
N ILE A 13 2.90 2.70 12.89
CA ILE A 13 1.47 3.06 12.88
C ILE A 13 1.18 4.13 11.83
N ARG A 14 2.10 5.08 11.61
CA ARG A 14 1.95 6.13 10.60
C ARG A 14 1.89 5.59 9.17
N GLU A 15 2.64 4.53 8.87
CA GLU A 15 2.68 3.92 7.53
C GLU A 15 1.34 3.25 7.25
N LEU A 16 0.85 2.47 8.22
CA LEU A 16 -0.48 1.87 8.16
C LEU A 16 -1.56 2.94 8.03
N HIS A 17 -1.51 4.00 8.85
CA HIS A 17 -2.47 5.09 8.82
C HIS A 17 -2.51 5.76 7.43
N CYS A 18 -1.35 6.15 6.88
CA CYS A 18 -1.29 6.71 5.53
C CYS A 18 -1.84 5.75 4.47
N ALA A 19 -1.48 4.46 4.54
CA ALA A 19 -1.97 3.45 3.60
C ALA A 19 -3.49 3.27 3.66
N CYS A 20 -4.10 3.37 4.85
CA CYS A 20 -5.55 3.30 5.05
C CYS A 20 -6.28 4.55 4.54
N LEU A 21 -5.66 5.74 4.64
CA LEU A 21 -6.27 6.97 4.15
C LEU A 21 -6.21 7.08 2.62
N GLU A 22 -5.12 6.61 2.00
CA GLU A 22 -4.95 6.70 0.54
C GLU A 22 -5.93 5.80 -0.23
N ARG A 23 -6.10 4.55 0.22
CA ARG A 23 -6.93 3.54 -0.44
C ARG A 23 -7.48 2.54 0.57
N SER A 24 -8.56 1.87 0.18
CA SER A 24 -9.08 0.72 0.91
C SER A 24 -8.01 -0.35 1.08
N VAL A 25 -7.74 -0.72 2.34
CA VAL A 25 -6.66 -1.66 2.68
C VAL A 25 -6.90 -3.04 2.06
N TRP A 26 -8.17 -3.48 1.98
CA TRP A 26 -8.54 -4.79 1.46
C TRP A 26 -8.39 -4.96 -0.05
N GLU A 27 -8.16 -3.88 -0.80
CA GLU A 27 -7.89 -3.96 -2.25
C GLU A 27 -6.40 -4.17 -2.55
N ARG A 28 -5.54 -4.00 -1.55
CA ARG A 28 -4.09 -4.15 -1.71
C ARG A 28 -3.69 -5.62 -1.59
N GLU A 29 -2.80 -6.06 -2.49
CA GLU A 29 -2.16 -7.39 -2.44
C GLU A 29 -1.36 -7.60 -1.13
N GLU A 30 -0.88 -6.49 -0.56
CA GLU A 30 -0.17 -6.43 0.71
C GLU A 30 -1.05 -6.91 1.87
N TYR A 31 -2.35 -6.58 1.84
CA TYR A 31 -3.30 -7.01 2.85
C TYR A 31 -3.64 -8.49 2.72
N GLU A 32 -3.84 -8.99 1.50
CA GLU A 32 -4.05 -10.42 1.27
C GLU A 32 -2.85 -11.23 1.77
N SER A 33 -1.63 -10.77 1.48
CA SER A 33 -0.39 -11.36 1.99
C SER A 33 -0.34 -11.35 3.51
N ALA A 34 -0.73 -10.24 4.16
CA ALA A 34 -0.81 -10.16 5.62
C ALA A 34 -1.81 -11.18 6.18
N MET A 35 -2.97 -11.32 5.54
CA MET A 35 -4.03 -12.20 6.01
C MET A 35 -3.70 -13.68 5.79
N GLN A 36 -2.98 -14.01 4.72
CA GLN A 36 -2.37 -15.33 4.51
C GLN A 36 -1.33 -15.65 5.61
N LEU A 37 -0.52 -14.68 6.02
CA LEU A 37 0.44 -14.89 7.12
C LEU A 37 -0.27 -15.14 8.45
N VAL A 38 -1.36 -14.41 8.76
CA VAL A 38 -2.18 -14.68 9.96
C VAL A 38 -2.80 -16.07 9.91
N ARG A 39 -3.26 -16.51 8.72
CA ARG A 39 -3.75 -17.87 8.48
C ARG A 39 -2.67 -18.95 8.63
N MET A 40 -1.40 -18.61 8.77
CA MET A 40 -0.30 -19.56 8.97
C MET A 40 0.29 -19.52 10.40
N LEU A 41 -0.19 -18.62 11.27
CA LEU A 41 0.31 -18.49 12.63
C LEU A 41 0.02 -19.74 13.48
N ALA A 42 0.94 -19.99 14.41
CA ALA A 42 0.78 -20.99 15.46
C ALA A 42 -0.26 -20.53 16.50
N LYS A 43 -0.82 -21.48 17.25
CA LYS A 43 -1.83 -21.21 18.27
C LYS A 43 -1.34 -20.21 19.32
N ASP A 44 -0.17 -20.45 19.91
CA ASP A 44 0.35 -19.65 21.01
C ASP A 44 0.62 -18.20 20.59
N GLU A 45 1.15 -18.02 19.37
CA GLU A 45 1.37 -16.69 18.79
C GLU A 45 0.03 -15.97 18.51
N LEU A 46 -0.97 -16.70 18.02
CA LEU A 46 -2.30 -16.14 17.75
C LEU A 46 -2.98 -15.68 19.05
N VAL A 47 -2.96 -16.50 20.10
CA VAL A 47 -3.51 -16.13 21.42
C VAL A 47 -2.80 -14.90 21.97
N ALA A 48 -1.46 -14.89 21.96
CA ALA A 48 -0.68 -13.74 22.45
C ALA A 48 -0.93 -12.45 21.65
N ILE A 49 -1.23 -12.55 20.35
CA ILE A 49 -1.63 -11.39 19.54
C ILE A 49 -3.04 -10.93 19.90
N LEU A 50 -3.98 -11.85 20.06
CA LEU A 50 -5.37 -11.53 20.40
C LEU A 50 -5.48 -10.90 21.79
N GLU A 51 -4.76 -11.41 22.79
CA GLU A 51 -4.71 -10.83 24.14
C GLU A 51 -4.17 -9.40 24.10
N LYS A 52 -3.07 -9.16 23.37
CA LYS A 52 -2.55 -7.80 23.15
C LYS A 52 -3.57 -6.88 22.47
N CYS A 53 -4.34 -7.40 21.51
CA CYS A 53 -5.40 -6.64 20.86
C CYS A 53 -6.53 -6.29 21.83
N VAL A 54 -6.93 -7.23 22.69
CA VAL A 54 -7.93 -7.00 23.75
C VAL A 54 -7.44 -5.90 24.70
N ASP A 55 -6.21 -5.97 25.19
CA ASP A 55 -5.62 -4.96 26.08
C ASP A 55 -5.61 -3.55 25.47
N ILE A 56 -5.25 -3.46 24.18
CA ILE A 56 -5.25 -2.19 23.43
C ILE A 56 -6.69 -1.65 23.30
N LEU A 57 -7.67 -2.51 23.01
CA LEU A 57 -9.06 -2.13 22.86
C LEU A 57 -9.69 -1.68 24.18
N ILE A 58 -9.37 -2.35 25.29
CA ILE A 58 -9.80 -1.96 26.64
C ILE A 58 -9.25 -0.57 26.97
N SER A 59 -7.97 -0.33 26.69
CA SER A 59 -7.30 0.94 26.94
C SER A 59 -7.86 2.11 26.12
N SER A 60 -8.39 1.83 24.92
CA SER A 60 -8.88 2.84 23.97
C SER A 60 -10.29 3.38 24.28
N SER A 61 -11.06 2.72 25.15
CA SER A 61 -12.39 3.16 25.62
C SER A 61 -13.45 3.45 24.53
N ALA A 62 -13.29 2.92 23.32
CA ALA A 62 -14.22 3.13 22.21
C ALA A 62 -15.53 2.35 22.42
N LYS A 63 -16.62 3.06 22.77
CA LYS A 63 -17.96 2.47 23.00
C LYS A 63 -18.47 1.65 21.81
N CYS A 64 -18.12 2.04 20.59
CA CYS A 64 -18.53 1.38 19.34
C CYS A 64 -17.88 0.00 19.15
N LEU A 65 -16.71 -0.23 19.75
CA LEU A 65 -15.94 -1.47 19.59
C LEU A 65 -16.24 -2.50 20.69
N ARG A 66 -17.14 -2.22 21.63
CA ARG A 66 -17.47 -3.15 22.74
C ARG A 66 -18.00 -4.49 22.25
N THR A 67 -18.86 -4.49 21.24
CA THR A 67 -19.39 -5.73 20.65
C THR A 67 -18.32 -6.55 19.96
N ALA A 68 -17.30 -5.90 19.39
CA ALA A 68 -16.16 -6.58 18.81
C ALA A 68 -15.21 -7.14 19.88
N LEU A 69 -15.02 -6.39 20.97
CA LEU A 69 -14.23 -6.78 22.14
C LEU A 69 -14.80 -8.04 22.81
N GLU A 70 -16.10 -8.07 23.07
CA GLU A 70 -16.78 -9.25 23.64
C GLU A 70 -16.61 -10.50 22.75
N LYS A 71 -16.65 -10.34 21.43
CA LYS A 71 -16.42 -11.45 20.50
C LYS A 71 -14.96 -11.90 20.52
N LEU A 72 -14.03 -10.96 20.60
CA LEU A 72 -12.60 -11.25 20.67
C LEU A 72 -12.24 -12.00 21.97
N GLU A 73 -12.79 -11.59 23.11
CA GLU A 73 -12.65 -12.29 24.40
C GLU A 73 -13.22 -13.72 24.33
N ARG A 74 -14.38 -13.90 23.67
CA ARG A 74 -14.93 -15.26 23.45
C ARG A 74 -14.00 -16.12 22.60
N TYR A 75 -13.39 -15.57 21.56
CA TYR A 75 -12.42 -16.31 20.73
C TYR A 75 -11.14 -16.67 21.50
N VAL A 76 -10.63 -15.78 22.34
CA VAL A 76 -9.48 -16.07 23.23
C VAL A 76 -9.84 -17.19 24.21
N HIS A 77 -11.01 -17.10 24.86
CA HIS A 77 -11.48 -18.14 25.77
C HIS A 77 -11.68 -19.49 25.06
N LEU A 78 -12.21 -19.49 23.84
CA LEU A 78 -12.42 -20.71 23.05
C LEU A 78 -11.08 -21.35 22.62
N LEU A 79 -10.08 -20.52 22.28
CA LEU A 79 -8.72 -20.99 21.97
C LEU A 79 -8.03 -21.59 23.20
N ASN A 80 -8.17 -20.98 24.36
CA ASN A 80 -7.61 -21.49 25.61
C ASN A 80 -8.30 -22.79 26.05
N ASN A 81 -9.63 -22.90 25.90
CA ASN A 81 -10.35 -24.15 26.19
C ASN A 81 -9.97 -25.31 25.25
N LEU A 82 -9.61 -25.03 24.01
CA LEU A 82 -9.11 -26.06 23.08
C LEU A 82 -7.74 -26.62 23.51
N GLU A 83 -7.01 -25.95 24.41
CA GLU A 83 -5.77 -26.45 25.00
C GLU A 83 -6.03 -27.66 25.92
N GLU A 84 -7.08 -27.58 26.74
CA GLU A 84 -7.45 -28.62 27.69
C GLU A 84 -7.86 -29.93 26.99
N ALA A 85 -8.37 -29.85 25.76
CA ALA A 85 -8.76 -31.03 24.97
C ALA A 85 -7.60 -31.64 24.14
N SER A 86 -6.45 -30.97 24.06
CA SER A 86 -5.33 -31.37 23.19
C SER A 86 -4.20 -32.11 23.90
N GLY A 87 -4.31 -32.34 25.21
CA GLY A 87 -3.34 -33.13 26.00
C GLY A 87 -3.28 -34.63 25.66
N ASP A 88 -4.16 -35.14 24.78
CA ASP A 88 -4.33 -36.59 24.56
C ASP A 88 -4.15 -37.05 23.09
N GLN A 89 -3.38 -36.32 22.28
CA GLN A 89 -3.03 -36.76 20.90
C GLN A 89 -1.63 -37.38 20.73
N GLU A 90 -1.11 -38.08 21.75
CA GLU A 90 0.01 -39.03 21.58
C GLU A 90 -0.39 -40.35 20.88
N LYS A 91 -1.64 -40.51 20.44
CA LYS A 91 -2.13 -41.74 19.76
C LYS A 91 -1.82 -41.84 18.26
N SER A 92 -0.83 -41.10 17.75
CA SER A 92 -0.37 -41.24 16.35
C SER A 92 0.94 -42.02 16.19
N ILE A 93 1.55 -42.48 17.29
CA ILE A 93 2.82 -43.23 17.25
C ILE A 93 2.58 -44.75 17.05
N SER A 94 1.36 -45.25 17.26
CA SER A 94 1.07 -46.69 17.16
C SER A 94 1.08 -47.26 15.74
N SER A 95 1.21 -46.43 14.69
CA SER A 95 1.26 -46.89 13.29
C SER A 95 2.68 -46.96 12.71
N LEU A 96 3.72 -46.84 13.54
CA LEU A 96 5.12 -46.95 13.11
C LEU A 96 5.69 -48.36 13.26
N GLU A 97 5.08 -49.22 14.07
CA GLU A 97 5.56 -50.59 14.32
C GLU A 97 5.26 -51.57 13.17
N ASP A 98 4.29 -51.27 12.30
CA ASP A 98 3.94 -52.13 11.15
C ASP A 98 4.85 -51.97 9.92
N LEU A 99 5.83 -51.05 9.95
CA LEU A 99 6.73 -50.77 8.82
C LEU A 99 7.88 -51.76 8.66
N GLN A 100 8.01 -52.76 9.54
CA GLN A 100 9.16 -53.67 9.55
C GLN A 100 9.04 -54.91 8.65
N LYS A 101 7.95 -55.08 7.88
CA LYS A 101 7.79 -56.28 7.03
C LYS A 101 7.74 -55.92 5.54
N LYS A 102 8.94 -55.90 4.95
CA LYS A 102 9.28 -56.05 3.51
C LYS A 102 8.43 -55.22 2.54
N THR A 103 8.91 -54.04 2.16
CA THR A 103 8.26 -53.17 1.17
C THR A 103 8.93 -53.24 -0.20
N ASP A 104 8.17 -53.73 -1.17
CA ASP A 104 8.36 -53.50 -2.59
C ASP A 104 8.30 -51.97 -2.87
N LEU A 105 9.20 -51.46 -3.73
CA LEU A 105 9.34 -50.02 -4.00
C LEU A 105 8.03 -49.39 -4.47
N TYR A 106 7.24 -50.18 -5.20
CA TYR A 106 5.92 -49.78 -5.69
C TYR A 106 4.89 -49.60 -4.56
N HIS A 107 4.94 -50.45 -3.53
CA HIS A 107 4.07 -50.35 -2.36
C HIS A 107 4.40 -49.10 -1.54
N LEU A 108 5.69 -48.79 -1.37
CA LEU A 108 6.11 -47.56 -0.69
C LEU A 108 5.65 -46.30 -1.46
N GLN A 109 5.81 -46.28 -2.78
CA GLN A 109 5.37 -45.15 -3.62
C GLN A 109 3.86 -44.94 -3.56
N LYS A 110 3.08 -46.03 -3.59
CA LYS A 110 1.62 -45.99 -3.46
C LYS A 110 1.18 -45.48 -2.09
N THR A 111 1.78 -45.98 -1.01
CA THR A 111 1.47 -45.52 0.35
C THR A 111 1.84 -44.05 0.56
N LEU A 112 2.95 -43.57 -0.02
CA LEU A 112 3.32 -42.14 0.04
C LEU A 112 2.35 -41.24 -0.74
N LEU A 113 1.83 -41.71 -1.87
CA LEU A 113 0.80 -40.98 -2.64
C LEU A 113 -0.52 -40.93 -1.87
N GLU A 114 -0.96 -42.04 -1.26
CA GLU A 114 -2.14 -42.10 -0.40
C GLU A 114 -1.98 -41.24 0.87
N MET A 115 -0.77 -41.17 1.44
CA MET A 115 -0.44 -40.25 2.55
C MET A 115 -0.44 -38.78 2.12
N LYS A 116 -0.07 -38.47 0.87
CA LYS A 116 -0.11 -37.12 0.32
C LYS A 116 -1.55 -36.68 0.02
N GLU A 117 -2.39 -37.58 -0.49
CA GLU A 117 -3.82 -37.34 -0.68
C GLU A 117 -4.54 -37.18 0.66
N SER A 118 -4.30 -38.06 1.63
CA SER A 118 -4.89 -37.94 2.97
C SER A 118 -4.39 -36.72 3.75
N ARG A 119 -3.17 -36.19 3.48
CA ARG A 119 -2.75 -34.87 3.98
C ARG A 119 -3.49 -33.71 3.33
N ARG A 120 -3.85 -33.81 2.04
CA ARG A 120 -4.70 -32.81 1.35
C ARG A 120 -6.15 -32.87 1.80
N VAL A 121 -6.61 -34.03 2.29
CA VAL A 121 -7.98 -34.28 2.77
C VAL A 121 -8.03 -34.34 4.31
N LYS A 122 -6.96 -33.94 5.02
CA LYS A 122 -7.01 -33.77 6.48
C LYS A 122 -8.15 -32.81 6.77
N LYS A 123 -9.21 -33.32 7.39
CA LYS A 123 -10.31 -32.52 7.93
C LYS A 123 -9.66 -31.36 8.67
N LEU A 124 -10.00 -30.14 8.28
CA LEU A 124 -9.55 -28.94 8.97
C LEU A 124 -9.68 -29.19 10.47
N THR A 125 -8.57 -29.07 11.18
CA THR A 125 -8.59 -29.22 12.64
C THR A 125 -9.58 -28.21 13.20
N THR A 126 -10.21 -28.53 14.34
CA THR A 126 -11.11 -27.59 15.03
C THR A 126 -10.45 -26.23 15.24
N PHE A 127 -9.14 -26.24 15.50
CA PHE A 127 -8.28 -25.06 15.55
C PHE A 127 -8.16 -24.32 14.21
N GLU A 128 -7.93 -25.02 13.10
CA GLU A 128 -7.86 -24.39 11.78
C GLU A 128 -9.19 -23.73 11.38
N MET A 129 -10.32 -24.38 11.64
CA MET A 129 -11.65 -23.79 11.39
C MET A 129 -11.86 -22.54 12.24
N LEU A 130 -11.50 -22.59 13.52
CA LEU A 130 -11.60 -21.44 14.42
C LEU A 130 -10.67 -20.30 14.00
N ARG A 131 -9.47 -20.62 13.51
CA ARG A 131 -8.53 -19.63 12.97
C ARG A 131 -9.10 -18.95 11.72
N PHE A 132 -9.75 -19.68 10.82
CA PHE A 132 -10.43 -19.07 9.68
C PHE A 132 -11.56 -18.14 10.14
N GLU A 133 -12.37 -18.55 11.11
CA GLU A 133 -13.44 -17.71 11.66
C GLU A 133 -12.90 -16.43 12.30
N ILE A 134 -11.81 -16.51 13.06
CA ILE A 134 -11.14 -15.35 13.65
C ILE A 134 -10.59 -14.42 12.57
N VAL A 135 -9.95 -14.97 11.54
CA VAL A 135 -9.40 -14.17 10.44
C VAL A 135 -10.52 -13.47 9.67
N ASP A 136 -11.62 -14.16 9.38
CA ASP A 136 -12.76 -13.59 8.68
C ASP A 136 -13.48 -12.54 9.55
N PHE A 137 -13.51 -12.73 10.87
CA PHE A 137 -14.00 -11.72 11.81
C PHE A 137 -13.12 -10.47 11.82
N ILE A 138 -11.79 -10.63 11.83
CA ILE A 138 -10.84 -9.51 11.74
C ILE A 138 -11.01 -8.79 10.39
N ASP A 139 -11.16 -9.52 9.28
CA ASP A 139 -11.43 -8.93 7.97
C ASP A 139 -12.72 -8.10 7.98
N GLY A 140 -13.78 -8.63 8.59
CA GLY A 140 -15.03 -7.90 8.79
C GLY A 140 -14.86 -6.62 9.64
N LEU A 141 -14.02 -6.66 10.67
CA LEU A 141 -13.71 -5.49 11.49
C LEU A 141 -12.98 -4.42 10.65
N VAL A 142 -11.99 -4.82 9.86
CA VAL A 142 -11.21 -3.90 9.02
C VAL A 142 -12.11 -3.23 7.99
N ARG A 143 -12.99 -3.99 7.32
CA ARG A 143 -13.92 -3.44 6.32
C ARG A 143 -14.92 -2.44 6.90
N ASN A 144 -15.40 -2.69 8.12
CA ASN A 144 -16.39 -1.83 8.76
C ASN A 144 -15.80 -0.55 9.34
N TYR A 145 -14.59 -0.60 9.88
CA TYR A 145 -14.03 0.51 10.66
C TYR A 145 -12.84 1.23 10.00
N LEU A 146 -12.11 0.59 9.08
CA LEU A 146 -10.97 1.19 8.37
C LEU A 146 -11.33 1.63 6.95
N ALA A 147 -12.57 2.08 6.73
CA ALA A 147 -12.95 2.67 5.46
C ALA A 147 -12.20 4.01 5.23
N PRO A 148 -11.77 4.32 3.98
CA PRO A 148 -11.17 5.60 3.65
C PRO A 148 -12.04 6.76 4.08
N ALA A 149 -11.42 7.86 4.53
CA ALA A 149 -12.12 9.06 4.96
C ALA A 149 -13.03 9.64 3.85
N GLU A 150 -12.63 9.48 2.58
CA GLU A 150 -13.38 9.92 1.40
C GLU A 150 -14.76 9.25 1.25
N MET A 151 -14.95 8.05 1.83
CA MET A 151 -16.24 7.35 1.79
C MET A 151 -17.26 7.95 2.77
N GLN A 152 -16.84 8.85 3.66
CA GLN A 152 -17.72 9.51 4.61
C GLN A 152 -18.18 10.87 4.08
N THR A 153 -19.44 11.21 4.30
CA THR A 153 -19.99 12.53 3.95
C THR A 153 -19.38 13.61 4.83
N LEU A 154 -19.07 14.79 4.26
CA LEU A 154 -18.53 15.95 4.98
C LEU A 154 -17.14 15.71 5.61
N HIS A 155 -16.35 14.78 5.06
CA HIS A 155 -14.99 14.54 5.52
C HIS A 155 -14.05 15.73 5.25
N GLU A 156 -14.36 16.57 4.26
CA GLU A 156 -13.55 17.72 3.84
C GLU A 156 -13.42 18.81 4.91
N VAL A 157 -14.35 18.85 5.87
CA VAL A 157 -14.28 19.79 7.00
C VAL A 157 -13.23 19.35 8.03
N MET A 158 -13.01 18.04 8.14
CA MET A 158 -12.08 17.45 9.13
C MET A 158 -10.70 17.18 8.52
N TYR A 159 -10.62 16.92 7.22
CA TYR A 159 -9.40 16.56 6.51
C TYR A 159 -8.97 17.62 5.48
N PHE A 160 -7.68 17.93 5.46
CA PHE A 160 -7.09 18.87 4.51
C PHE A 160 -6.51 18.15 3.28
N SER A 161 -7.01 18.47 2.08
CA SER A 161 -6.63 17.80 0.83
C SER A 161 -5.71 18.64 -0.09
N ALA A 162 -5.54 19.95 0.15
CA ALA A 162 -4.76 20.83 -0.72
C ALA A 162 -3.22 20.71 -0.54
N ALA A 163 -2.70 19.49 -0.68
CA ALA A 163 -1.29 19.16 -0.52
C ALA A 163 -0.38 19.85 -1.55
N ASN A 164 -0.85 20.06 -2.78
CA ASN A 164 -0.06 20.74 -3.82
C ASN A 164 0.22 22.20 -3.46
N THR A 165 -0.79 22.93 -3.01
CA THR A 165 -0.64 24.32 -2.56
C THR A 165 0.33 24.37 -1.38
N LEU A 166 0.16 23.50 -0.38
CA LEU A 166 1.08 23.47 0.75
C LEU A 166 2.51 23.14 0.33
N ARG A 167 2.69 22.19 -0.59
CA ARG A 167 4.00 21.80 -1.12
C ARG A 167 4.66 22.95 -1.88
N GLU A 168 3.92 23.72 -2.66
CA GLU A 168 4.46 24.89 -3.37
C GLU A 168 4.94 25.99 -2.41
N HIS A 169 4.23 26.20 -1.31
CA HIS A 169 4.60 27.22 -0.32
C HIS A 169 5.74 26.78 0.61
N LEU A 170 5.77 25.49 1.00
CA LEU A 170 6.81 24.97 1.90
C LEU A 170 8.09 24.58 1.14
N ASN A 171 7.94 23.92 0.00
CA ASN A 171 9.04 23.44 -0.84
C ASN A 171 9.08 24.25 -2.14
N ALA A 172 9.29 25.56 -2.02
CA ALA A 172 9.35 26.45 -3.16
C ALA A 172 10.53 26.09 -4.08
N THR A 173 10.25 25.91 -5.37
CA THR A 173 11.25 25.62 -6.41
C THR A 173 11.31 26.76 -7.43
N PRO A 174 11.86 27.93 -7.06
CA PRO A 174 11.81 29.13 -7.90
C PRO A 174 12.50 28.96 -9.26
N ARG A 175 13.58 28.16 -9.32
CA ARG A 175 14.27 27.84 -10.58
C ARG A 175 13.36 27.09 -11.55
N ALA A 176 12.58 26.13 -11.07
CA ALA A 176 11.64 25.39 -11.90
C ALA A 176 10.51 26.30 -12.39
N ALA A 177 9.99 27.18 -11.53
CA ALA A 177 8.98 28.17 -11.90
C ALA A 177 9.48 29.13 -12.99
N LEU A 178 10.69 29.70 -12.83
CA LEU A 178 11.33 30.58 -13.83
C LEU A 178 11.59 29.83 -15.14
N HIS A 179 12.13 28.62 -15.05
CA HIS A 179 12.40 27.79 -16.23
C HIS A 179 11.12 27.49 -17.01
N THR A 180 10.02 27.13 -16.32
CA THR A 180 8.73 26.89 -16.95
C THR A 180 8.13 28.16 -17.53
N ALA A 181 8.25 29.30 -16.84
CA ALA A 181 7.75 30.60 -17.31
C ALA A 181 8.46 31.09 -18.57
N LEU A 182 9.78 30.95 -18.62
CA LEU A 182 10.61 31.41 -19.74
C LEU A 182 10.51 30.47 -20.96
N ASN A 183 10.34 29.17 -20.74
CA ASN A 183 10.14 28.21 -21.84
C ASN A 183 8.72 28.23 -22.39
N ASN A 184 7.72 28.34 -21.51
CA ASN A 184 6.32 28.26 -21.89
C ASN A 184 5.47 29.32 -21.15
N PRO A 185 5.39 30.55 -21.71
CA PRO A 185 4.63 31.65 -21.12
C PRO A 185 3.11 31.41 -21.12
N TYR A 186 2.60 30.46 -21.91
CA TYR A 186 1.18 30.13 -21.98
C TYR A 186 0.61 29.71 -20.62
N PHE A 187 1.38 29.03 -19.76
CA PHE A 187 0.90 28.59 -18.45
C PHE A 187 0.47 29.77 -17.55
N TYR A 188 1.02 30.97 -17.77
CA TYR A 188 0.73 32.16 -16.98
C TYR A 188 -0.18 33.14 -17.72
N LEU A 189 0.07 33.38 -19.01
CA LEU A 189 -0.67 34.37 -19.81
C LEU A 189 -1.95 33.81 -20.44
N LYS A 190 -2.05 32.49 -20.61
CA LYS A 190 -3.21 31.77 -21.18
C LYS A 190 -3.71 32.30 -22.53
N ASP A 191 -2.81 32.83 -23.35
CA ASP A 191 -3.11 33.27 -24.72
C ASP A 191 -2.91 32.12 -25.71
N ASP A 192 -3.89 31.87 -26.58
CA ASP A 192 -3.85 30.79 -27.57
C ASP A 192 -2.73 31.00 -28.60
N ALA A 193 -2.31 32.24 -28.87
CA ALA A 193 -1.17 32.54 -29.75
C ALA A 193 0.18 32.05 -29.18
N LEU A 194 0.23 31.78 -27.87
CA LEU A 194 1.42 31.31 -27.16
C LEU A 194 1.47 29.79 -26.97
N LYS A 195 0.44 29.06 -27.44
CA LYS A 195 0.44 27.59 -27.47
C LYS A 195 1.43 27.09 -28.51
N CYS A 196 2.71 27.10 -28.17
CA CYS A 196 3.78 26.52 -28.98
C CYS A 196 4.29 25.23 -28.34
N GLY A 197 4.75 24.29 -29.17
CA GLY A 197 5.47 23.11 -28.70
C GLY A 197 6.75 23.50 -27.96
N ALA A 198 7.23 22.63 -27.07
CA ALA A 198 8.40 22.90 -26.23
C ALA A 198 9.67 23.28 -27.02
N GLU A 199 9.76 22.85 -28.28
CA GLU A 199 10.93 23.04 -29.14
C GLU A 199 10.74 24.14 -30.21
N SER A 200 9.56 24.74 -30.32
CA SER A 200 9.31 25.78 -31.31
C SER A 200 9.36 27.17 -30.68
N ILE A 201 10.14 28.06 -31.31
CA ILE A 201 10.21 29.47 -30.95
C ILE A 201 9.06 30.19 -31.66
N SER A 202 7.99 30.52 -30.93
CA SER A 202 6.94 31.39 -31.46
C SER A 202 7.44 32.83 -31.45
N GLY A 203 7.33 33.50 -32.59
CA GLY A 203 7.59 34.93 -32.70
C GLY A 203 6.60 35.79 -31.92
N ALA A 204 5.43 35.26 -31.56
CA ALA A 204 4.42 35.93 -30.74
C ALA A 204 4.73 35.89 -29.22
N ALA A 205 5.80 35.18 -28.81
CA ALA A 205 6.19 35.09 -27.41
C ALA A 205 6.87 36.39 -26.93
N PRO A 206 6.85 36.68 -25.61
CA PRO A 206 7.58 37.81 -25.06
C PRO A 206 9.08 37.73 -25.37
N ASP A 207 9.71 38.87 -25.63
CA ASP A 207 11.14 38.99 -26.01
C ASP A 207 12.08 38.21 -25.07
N ILE A 208 11.81 38.26 -23.76
CA ILE A 208 12.61 37.56 -22.74
C ILE A 208 12.54 36.04 -22.93
N CYS A 209 11.39 35.51 -23.34
CA CYS A 209 11.21 34.07 -23.61
C CYS A 209 11.93 33.66 -24.90
N ILE A 210 11.90 34.51 -25.94
CA ILE A 210 12.61 34.26 -27.20
C ILE A 210 14.12 34.24 -26.96
N ALA A 211 14.66 35.26 -26.28
CA ALA A 211 16.06 35.32 -25.89
C ALA A 211 16.45 34.11 -25.03
N TYR A 212 15.57 33.69 -24.11
CA TYR A 212 15.78 32.50 -23.29
C TYR A 212 15.71 31.19 -24.11
N LYS A 213 14.93 31.08 -25.18
CA LYS A 213 15.00 29.86 -26.00
C LYS A 213 16.30 29.82 -26.82
N LEU A 214 16.68 30.94 -27.42
CA LEU A 214 17.92 31.06 -28.20
C LEU A 214 19.18 30.79 -27.35
N HIS A 215 19.20 31.20 -26.07
CA HIS A 215 20.35 30.89 -25.20
C HIS A 215 20.46 29.40 -24.86
N LEU A 216 19.34 28.66 -24.84
CA LEU A 216 19.37 27.21 -24.59
C LEU A 216 19.86 26.43 -25.81
N GLU A 217 19.59 26.93 -27.01
CA GLU A 217 20.10 26.37 -28.27
C GLU A 217 21.60 26.63 -28.42
N CYS A 218 22.10 27.70 -27.81
CA CYS A 218 23.52 27.97 -27.75
C CYS A 218 24.23 27.08 -26.73
N GLY A 219 25.51 26.79 -27.00
CA GLY A 219 26.38 26.10 -26.06
C GLY A 219 26.83 26.98 -24.89
N ARG A 220 27.90 26.56 -24.20
CA ARG A 220 28.45 27.25 -23.02
C ARG A 220 28.90 28.70 -23.27
N LEU A 221 29.31 29.03 -24.50
CA LEU A 221 29.76 30.36 -24.89
C LEU A 221 28.83 30.91 -25.97
N ILE A 222 28.32 32.12 -25.76
CA ILE A 222 27.37 32.78 -26.66
C ILE A 222 28.08 33.98 -27.29
N ASN A 223 28.14 34.03 -28.61
CA ASN A 223 28.57 35.23 -29.34
C ASN A 223 27.39 36.22 -29.39
N LEU A 224 27.61 37.45 -28.90
CA LEU A 224 26.54 38.44 -28.79
C LEU A 224 26.03 38.92 -30.15
N VAL A 225 26.88 38.96 -31.17
CA VAL A 225 26.49 39.41 -32.51
C VAL A 225 25.55 38.38 -33.15
N ASP A 226 25.97 37.12 -33.18
CA ASP A 226 25.18 36.02 -33.75
C ASP A 226 23.85 35.83 -32.98
N TRP A 227 23.89 35.99 -31.65
CA TRP A 227 22.69 35.88 -30.82
C TRP A 227 21.68 37.01 -31.08
N LEU A 228 22.16 38.24 -31.29
CA LEU A 228 21.33 39.39 -31.65
C LEU A 228 20.75 39.24 -33.07
N GLU A 229 21.54 38.76 -34.03
CA GLU A 229 21.07 38.47 -35.39
C GLU A 229 19.98 37.39 -35.38
N ALA A 230 20.20 36.29 -34.65
CA ALA A 230 19.20 35.24 -34.46
C ALA A 230 17.92 35.77 -33.81
N PHE A 231 18.03 36.60 -32.77
CA PHE A 231 16.87 37.25 -32.15
C PHE A 231 16.12 38.16 -33.13
N SER A 232 16.83 38.99 -33.90
CA SER A 232 16.23 39.88 -34.89
C SER A 232 15.49 39.11 -35.98
N THR A 233 16.00 37.97 -36.44
CA THR A 233 15.32 37.14 -37.45
C THR A 233 14.01 36.55 -36.92
N VAL A 234 13.98 36.10 -35.67
CA VAL A 234 12.75 35.56 -35.05
C VAL A 234 11.70 36.65 -34.83
N VAL A 235 12.10 37.82 -34.34
CA VAL A 235 11.15 38.93 -34.07
C VAL A 235 10.60 39.51 -35.38
N THR A 236 11.44 39.68 -36.40
CA THR A 236 10.98 40.17 -37.72
C THR A 236 10.08 39.16 -38.43
N ALA A 237 10.31 37.86 -38.25
CA ALA A 237 9.42 36.81 -38.74
C ALA A 237 8.02 36.88 -38.09
N ALA A 238 7.94 37.32 -36.83
CA ALA A 238 6.68 37.51 -36.11
C ALA A 238 5.88 38.73 -36.57
N GLY A 239 6.57 39.82 -36.92
CA GLY A 239 5.93 41.08 -37.35
C GLY A 239 5.41 41.09 -38.78
N ASN A 240 5.75 40.08 -39.58
CA ASN A 240 5.34 39.93 -40.98
C ASN A 240 4.12 38.99 -41.18
N THR A 241 3.48 38.58 -40.08
CA THR A 241 2.24 37.79 -40.05
C THR A 241 1.15 38.53 -39.30
#